data_AF-A0A9E0BMC4-F1
#
_entry.id   AF-A0A9E0BMC4-F1
#
_cell.length_a   1.000
_cell.length_b   1.000
_cell.length_c   1.000
_cell.angle_alpha   90.00
_cell.angle_beta   90.00
_cell.angle_gamma   90.00
#
_symmetry.space_group_name_H-M   'P 1'
#
loop_
_entity.id
_entity.type
_entity.pdbx_description
1 polymer ?
#
loop_
_entity_poly.entity_id
_entity_poly.type
_entity_poly.pdbx_seq_one_letter_code
_entity_poly.pdbx_strand_id
1 'polypeptide(L)'
;MGSAVNYIFQDKQGNYWFATNGKGAYRFDGITLVQFTAKNGLCDNQVFTIQEDDKSNIWFLTVGGICRFDGKTFKTFPDKKYKLLNGNNDLKMKPHNL
;
A
#
# COMPACT_ATOMS: atom_id res chain seq x y z
N MET A 1 20.74 6.88 -5.35
CA MET A 1 20.33 6.11 -4.15
C MET A 1 19.40 4.99 -4.60
N GLY A 2 19.67 3.75 -4.16
CA GLY A 2 19.02 2.54 -4.66
C GLY A 2 17.55 2.41 -4.28
N SER A 3 16.77 1.77 -5.16
CA SER A 3 15.37 1.43 -4.89
C SER A 3 15.31 0.17 -4.04
N ALA A 4 15.43 0.31 -2.72
CA ALA A 4 15.25 -0.81 -1.80
C ALA A 4 13.76 -1.19 -1.70
N VAL A 5 13.50 -2.49 -1.73
CA VAL A 5 12.21 -3.07 -1.31
C VAL A 5 12.28 -3.24 0.21
N ASN A 6 11.34 -2.63 0.92
CA ASN A 6 11.34 -2.65 2.38
C ASN A 6 10.24 -3.52 2.98
N TYR A 7 9.23 -3.86 2.18
CA TYR A 7 8.08 -4.63 2.63
C TYR A 7 7.54 -5.47 1.47
N ILE A 8 7.18 -6.71 1.79
CA ILE A 8 6.54 -7.65 0.86
C ILE A 8 5.26 -8.15 1.52
N PHE A 9 4.18 -8.18 0.76
CA PHE A 9 2.87 -8.64 1.19
C PHE A 9 2.28 -9.55 0.12
N GLN A 10 1.69 -10.68 0.52
CA GLN A 10 0.90 -11.50 -0.40
C GLN A 10 -0.58 -11.28 -0.12
N ASP A 11 -1.36 -10.95 -1.14
CA ASP A 11 -2.81 -10.79 -1.00
C ASP A 11 -3.54 -12.16 -1.05
N LYS A 12 -4.83 -12.16 -0.71
CA LYS A 12 -5.72 -13.33 -0.70
C LYS A 12 -5.88 -13.98 -2.08
N GLN A 13 -5.53 -13.29 -3.16
CA GLN A 13 -5.58 -13.79 -4.54
C GLN A 13 -4.24 -14.38 -4.98
N GLY A 14 -3.22 -14.34 -4.11
CA GLY A 14 -1.89 -14.88 -4.37
C GLY A 14 -0.93 -13.91 -5.04
N ASN A 15 -1.33 -12.66 -5.29
CA ASN A 15 -0.41 -11.67 -5.86
C ASN A 15 0.57 -11.17 -4.78
N TYR A 16 1.81 -10.93 -5.19
CA TYR A 16 2.82 -10.32 -4.35
C TYR A 16 2.88 -8.82 -4.57
N TRP A 17 2.92 -8.09 -3.47
CA TRP A 17 3.01 -6.64 -3.43
C TRP A 17 4.34 -6.23 -2.78
N PHE A 18 5.03 -5.28 -3.40
CA PHE A 18 6.34 -4.80 -2.95
C PHE A 18 6.29 -3.30 -2.68
N ALA A 19 6.60 -2.90 -1.45
CA ALA A 19 6.75 -1.49 -1.09
C ALA A 19 8.20 -1.05 -1.27
N THR A 20 8.40 0.13 -1.85
CA THR A 20 9.75 0.66 -2.10
C THR A 20 10.00 2.02 -1.48
N ASN A 21 11.28 2.30 -1.22
CA ASN A 21 11.75 3.64 -0.87
C ASN A 21 11.85 4.54 -2.11
N GLY A 22 10.71 5.11 -2.52
CA GLY A 22 10.67 6.22 -3.48
C GLY A 22 10.46 5.81 -4.94
N LYS A 23 10.19 4.53 -5.23
CA LYS A 23 9.78 4.06 -6.57
C LYS A 23 8.34 3.56 -6.63
N GLY A 24 7.55 3.80 -5.58
CA GLY A 24 6.15 3.39 -5.49
C GLY A 24 5.98 1.97 -5.00
N ALA A 25 4.90 1.33 -5.44
CA ALA A 25 4.59 -0.06 -5.14
C ALA A 25 4.62 -0.91 -6.42
N TYR A 26 4.92 -2.18 -6.28
CA TYR A 26 4.81 -3.14 -7.38
C TYR A 26 3.83 -4.25 -7.03
N ARG A 27 3.11 -4.77 -8.02
CA ARG A 27 2.32 -6.00 -7.91
C ARG A 27 2.82 -7.03 -8.91
N PHE A 28 3.00 -8.26 -8.46
CA PHE A 28 3.35 -9.41 -9.27
C PHE A 28 2.28 -10.50 -9.12
N ASP A 29 1.67 -10.90 -10.24
CA ASP A 29 0.61 -11.93 -10.27
C ASP A 29 1.15 -13.34 -10.59
N GLY A 30 2.48 -13.51 -10.63
CA GLY A 30 3.14 -14.74 -11.08
C GLY A 30 3.63 -14.69 -12.53
N ILE A 31 3.15 -13.72 -13.32
CA ILE A 31 3.48 -13.55 -14.74
C ILE A 31 3.92 -12.11 -15.02
N THR A 32 3.13 -11.14 -14.55
CA THR A 32 3.29 -9.71 -14.86
C THR A 32 3.67 -8.92 -13.62
N LEU A 33 4.66 -8.03 -13.78
CA LEU A 33 5.06 -7.07 -12.75
C LEU A 33 4.56 -5.68 -13.15
N VAL A 34 3.66 -5.10 -12.36
CA VAL A 34 3.07 -3.78 -12.59
C VAL A 34 3.56 -2.80 -11.53
N GLN A 35 3.96 -1.60 -11.95
CA GLN A 35 4.37 -0.52 -11.05
C GLN A 35 3.24 0.49 -10.85
N PHE A 36 3.01 0.87 -9.60
CA PHE A 36 2.12 1.94 -9.18
C PHE A 36 2.92 3.07 -8.57
N THR A 37 2.77 4.27 -9.11
CA THR A 37 3.42 5.50 -8.66
C THR A 37 2.38 6.59 -8.40
N ALA A 38 2.82 7.73 -7.89
CA ALA A 38 1.96 8.92 -7.75
C ALA A 38 1.29 9.33 -9.07
N LYS A 39 1.93 9.08 -10.22
CA LYS A 39 1.32 9.31 -11.54
C LYS A 39 0.14 8.38 -11.85
N ASN A 40 0.07 7.23 -11.17
CA ASN A 40 -1.02 6.26 -11.28
C ASN A 40 -2.10 6.45 -10.20
N GLY A 41 -1.96 7.46 -9.32
CA GLY A 41 -2.91 7.76 -8.25
C GLY A 41 -2.48 7.30 -6.84
N LEU A 42 -1.33 6.64 -6.69
CA LEU A 42 -0.76 6.33 -5.38
C LEU A 42 -0.52 7.62 -4.58
N CYS A 43 -0.73 7.63 -3.25
CA CYS A 43 -0.55 8.84 -2.44
C CYS A 43 0.87 9.43 -2.53
N ASP A 44 1.89 8.58 -2.45
CA ASP A 44 3.29 8.97 -2.54
C ASP A 44 4.13 7.78 -3.01
N ASN A 45 5.28 8.03 -3.64
CA ASN A 45 6.18 6.98 -4.12
C ASN A 45 7.00 6.32 -2.99
N GLN A 46 7.04 6.91 -1.80
CA GLN A 46 7.66 6.30 -0.64
C GLN A 46 6.62 5.51 0.15
N VAL A 47 6.64 4.18 -0.03
CA VAL A 47 5.66 3.25 0.54
C VAL A 47 6.29 2.49 1.70
N PHE A 48 5.63 2.52 2.85
CA PHE A 48 6.12 1.90 4.09
C PHE A 48 5.57 0.49 4.30
N THR A 49 4.28 0.29 4.05
CA THR A 49 3.61 -1.00 4.25
C THR A 49 2.40 -1.13 3.33
N ILE A 50 1.99 -2.37 3.10
CA ILE A 50 0.88 -2.77 2.24
C ILE A 50 0.05 -3.82 3.00
N GLN A 51 -1.27 -3.66 3.02
CA GLN A 51 -2.20 -4.59 3.66
C GLN A 51 -3.49 -4.75 2.84
N GLU A 52 -4.18 -5.86 3.02
CA GLU A 52 -5.49 -6.11 2.40
C GLU A 52 -6.60 -6.13 3.46
N ASP A 53 -7.74 -5.52 3.15
CA ASP A 53 -8.93 -5.60 4.01
C ASP A 53 -9.85 -6.79 3.66
N ASP A 54 -10.95 -6.94 4.39
CA ASP A 54 -11.92 -8.04 4.15
C ASP A 54 -12.75 -7.88 2.87
N LYS A 55 -12.68 -6.70 2.23
CA LYS A 55 -13.33 -6.41 0.95
C LYS A 55 -12.33 -6.46 -0.20
N SER A 56 -11.15 -7.05 0.01
CA SER A 56 -10.06 -7.15 -0.96
C SER A 56 -9.56 -5.82 -1.52
N ASN A 57 -9.70 -4.74 -0.75
CA ASN A 57 -8.99 -3.50 -1.06
C ASN A 57 -7.56 -3.56 -0.52
N ILE A 58 -6.63 -3.01 -1.30
CA ILE A 58 -5.22 -2.91 -0.91
C ILE A 58 -4.95 -1.51 -0.36
N TRP A 59 -4.42 -1.46 0.85
CA TRP A 59 -4.11 -0.26 1.58
C TRP A 59 -2.61 -0.03 1.60
N PHE A 60 -2.20 1.20 1.28
CA PHE A 60 -0.81 1.63 1.24
C PHE A 60 -0.62 2.75 2.24
N LEU A 61 0.33 2.57 3.15
CA LEU A 61 0.84 3.67 3.97
C LEU A 61 2.03 4.28 3.26
N THR A 62 1.97 5.57 2.97
CA THR A 62 3.02 6.32 2.30
C THR A 62 3.39 7.58 3.08
N VAL A 63 4.46 8.27 2.67
CA VAL A 63 4.81 9.60 3.25
C VAL A 63 3.67 10.62 3.06
N GLY A 64 2.96 10.55 1.93
CA GLY A 64 1.83 11.42 1.60
C GLY A 64 0.49 11.03 2.23
N GLY A 65 0.46 10.01 3.09
CA GLY A 65 -0.75 9.55 3.79
C GLY A 65 -1.13 8.11 3.46
N ILE A 66 -2.42 7.78 3.65
CA ILE A 66 -2.96 6.45 3.35
C ILE A 66 -3.77 6.51 2.05
N CYS A 67 -3.53 5.57 1.13
CA CYS A 67 -4.46 5.31 0.03
C CYS A 67 -4.96 3.88 0.03
N ARG A 68 -6.15 3.73 -0.55
CA ARG A 68 -6.78 2.45 -0.85
C ARG A 68 -6.85 2.26 -2.36
N PHE A 69 -6.52 1.07 -2.84
CA PHE A 69 -6.73 0.59 -4.20
C PHE A 69 -7.81 -0.49 -4.21
N ASP A 70 -8.84 -0.30 -5.02
CA ASP A 70 -9.98 -1.23 -5.14
C ASP A 70 -9.83 -2.23 -6.32
N GLY A 71 -8.62 -2.34 -6.88
CA GLY A 71 -8.34 -3.11 -8.09
C GLY A 71 -8.41 -2.28 -9.38
N LYS A 72 -8.94 -1.05 -9.31
CA LYS A 72 -9.07 -0.15 -10.49
C LYS A 72 -8.57 1.25 -10.22
N THR A 73 -8.92 1.83 -9.08
CA THR A 73 -8.68 3.23 -8.76
C THR A 73 -8.09 3.41 -7.36
N PHE A 74 -7.33 4.48 -7.20
CA PHE A 74 -6.82 4.90 -5.89
C PHE A 74 -7.74 5.95 -5.25
N LYS A 75 -7.96 5.82 -3.95
CA LYS A 75 -8.56 6.85 -3.11
C LYS A 75 -7.60 7.24 -1.99
N THR A 76 -7.26 8.52 -1.92
CA THR A 76 -6.38 9.11 -0.91
C THR A 76 -7.17 9.57 0.32
N PHE A 77 -6.63 9.32 1.50
CA PHE A 77 -7.16 9.76 2.78
C PHE A 77 -6.10 10.67 3.45
N PRO A 78 -6.16 11.99 3.18
CA PRO A 78 -5.19 12.93 3.73
C PRO A 78 -5.42 13.13 5.24
N ASP A 79 -4.39 12.77 6.02
CA ASP A 79 -3.94 13.45 7.26
C ASP A 79 -4.39 13.00 8.70
N LYS A 80 -3.41 13.18 9.60
CA LYS A 80 -3.23 13.14 11.08
C LYS A 80 -3.71 11.99 11.98
N LYS A 81 -4.79 11.28 11.68
CA LYS A 81 -5.37 10.32 12.66
C LYS A 81 -4.88 8.88 12.52
N TYR A 82 -4.36 8.51 11.36
CA TYR A 82 -3.93 7.15 11.09
C TYR A 82 -2.46 6.97 11.46
N LYS A 83 -2.16 7.18 12.75
CA LYS A 83 -0.90 6.75 13.34
C LYS A 83 -1.00 5.24 13.55
N LEU A 84 0.04 4.52 13.13
CA LEU A 84 0.20 3.08 13.37
C LEU A 84 -0.16 2.76 14.82
N LEU A 85 -1.26 2.02 15.01
CA LEU A 85 -1.56 1.43 16.31
C LEU A 85 -0.63 0.22 16.43
N ASN A 86 0.54 0.48 17.02
CA ASN A 86 1.59 -0.44 17.47
C ASN A 86 2.84 -0.44 16.58
N GLY A 87 4.00 -0.38 17.23
CA GLY A 87 5.34 -0.27 16.63
C GLY A 87 5.84 -1.50 15.86
N ASN A 88 4.94 -2.27 15.25
CA ASN A 88 5.23 -3.52 14.54
C ASN A 88 4.86 -3.49 13.05
N ASN A 89 4.63 -2.31 12.44
CA ASN A 89 4.22 -2.18 11.03
C ASN A 89 2.91 -2.89 10.64
N ASP A 90 2.18 -3.45 11.61
CA ASP A 90 0.85 -4.03 11.42
C ASP A 90 -0.19 -2.91 11.36
N LEU A 91 -0.74 -2.64 10.16
CA LEU A 91 -1.94 -1.80 10.06
C LEU A 91 -3.13 -2.61 10.59
N LYS A 92 -3.44 -2.52 11.88
CA LYS A 92 -4.77 -2.89 12.39
C LYS A 92 -5.76 -1.79 12.04
N MET A 93 -6.20 -1.76 10.79
CA MET A 93 -7.33 -0.93 10.37
C MET A 93 -8.60 -1.50 11.02
N LYS A 94 -9.05 -0.92 12.14
CA LYS A 94 -10.33 -1.31 12.72
C LYS A 94 -11.45 -0.91 11.74
N PRO A 95 -12.35 -1.84 11.36
CA PRO A 95 -13.37 -1.60 10.33
C PRO A 95 -14.49 -0.62 10.73
N HIS A 96 -14.36 0.12 11.83
CA HIS A 96 -15.45 0.94 12.38
C HIS A 96 -15.42 2.44 12.05
N ASN A 97 -14.56 2.90 11.14
CA ASN A 97 -14.60 4.29 10.65
C ASN A 97 -14.61 4.37 9.11
N LEU A 98 -15.49 3.58 8.48
CA LEU A 98 -15.94 3.79 7.11
C LEU A 98 -17.41 4.23 7.12
#